data_AF-A0A946TIQ7-F1
#
_entry.id   AF-A0A946TIQ7-F1
#
_cell.length_a   1.000
_cell.length_b   1.000
_cell.length_c   1.000
_cell.angle_alpha   90.00
_cell.angle_beta   90.00
_cell.angle_gamma   90.00
#
_symmetry.space_group_name_H-M   'P 1'
#
loop_
_entity.id
_entity.type
_entity.pdbx_description
1 polymer ?
#
loop_
_entity_poly.entity_id
_entity_poly.type
_entity_poly.pdbx_seq_one_letter_code
_entity_poly.pdbx_strand_id
1 'polypeptide(L)'
;MSRQWLQISLIWTAVLIAALWAQATYSDDRLYNAFAAIAGAAIAVVSLGHLLSKEAKDTVRQQVYVSAGTVAILGVMTVIALGS
;
A
#
# COMPACT_ATOMS: atom_id res chain seq x y z
N MET A 1 15.42 -14.28 -4.34
CA MET A 1 14.17 -13.48 -4.25
C MET A 1 13.59 -13.37 -5.66
N SER A 2 12.31 -13.68 -5.91
CA SER A 2 11.72 -13.43 -7.25
C SER A 2 11.49 -11.92 -7.46
N ARG A 3 11.54 -11.45 -8.71
CA ARG A 3 11.34 -10.03 -9.06
C ARG A 3 9.98 -9.48 -8.57
N GLN A 4 8.96 -10.33 -8.59
CA GLN A 4 7.61 -10.03 -8.11
C GLN A 4 7.59 -9.81 -6.58
N TRP A 5 8.20 -10.70 -5.81
CA TRP A 5 8.27 -10.55 -4.34
C TRP A 5 9.04 -9.30 -3.94
N LEU A 6 10.11 -8.95 -4.67
CA LEU A 6 10.84 -7.71 -4.45
C LEU A 6 9.96 -6.48 -4.67
N GLN A 7 9.15 -6.45 -5.73
CA GLN A 7 8.19 -5.37 -5.98
C GLN A 7 7.12 -5.28 -4.89
N ILE A 8 6.54 -6.41 -4.48
CA ILE A 8 5.53 -6.45 -3.41
C ILE A 8 6.10 -5.86 -2.12
N SER A 9 7.29 -6.33 -1.71
CA SER A 9 7.94 -5.84 -0.50
C SER A 9 8.28 -4.35 -0.58
N LEU A 10 8.73 -3.86 -1.74
CA LEU A 10 8.99 -2.43 -1.93
C LEU A 10 7.71 -1.59 -1.77
N ILE A 11 6.59 -2.04 -2.33
CA ILE A 11 5.31 -1.33 -2.19
C ILE A 11 4.86 -1.33 -0.73
N TRP A 12 4.96 -2.46 -0.02
CA TRP A 12 4.60 -2.51 1.40
C TRP A 12 5.47 -1.59 2.26
N THR A 13 6.78 -1.56 2.01
CA THR A 13 7.69 -0.64 2.70
C THR A 13 7.31 0.82 2.41
N ALA A 14 7.00 1.16 1.16
CA ALA A 14 6.58 2.51 0.79
C ALA A 14 5.25 2.91 1.45
N VAL A 15 4.27 2.00 1.50
CA VAL A 15 3.00 2.18 2.20
C VAL A 15 3.24 2.45 3.68
N LEU A 16 4.08 1.64 4.34
CA LEU A 16 4.39 1.79 5.76
C LEU A 16 5.04 3.15 6.04
N ILE A 17 6.04 3.54 5.25
CA ILE A 17 6.71 4.84 5.39
C ILE A 17 5.71 5.99 5.19
N ALA A 18 4.87 5.92 4.15
CA ALA A 18 3.86 6.94 3.89
C ALA A 18 2.82 7.03 5.02
N ALA A 19 2.41 5.90 5.59
CA ALA A 19 1.46 5.88 6.70
C ALA A 19 2.07 6.46 7.99
N LEU A 20 3.31 6.09 8.32
CA LEU A 20 4.04 6.67 9.45
C LEU A 20 4.23 8.18 9.29
N TRP A 21 4.55 8.62 8.07
CA TRP A 21 4.70 10.04 7.77
C TRP A 21 3.38 10.80 7.89
N ALA A 22 2.27 10.23 7.39
CA ALA A 22 0.94 10.79 7.53
C ALA A 22 0.53 10.90 9.02
N GLN A 23 0.79 9.85 9.81
CA GLN A 23 0.53 9.83 11.26
C GLN A 23 1.32 10.92 12.01
N ALA A 24 2.58 11.16 11.61
CA ALA A 24 3.41 12.20 12.21
C ALA A 24 2.99 13.62 11.81
N THR A 25 2.26 13.77 10.71
CA THR A 25 1.91 15.07 10.11
C THR A 25 0.48 15.49 10.43
N TYR A 26 -0.45 14.54 10.47
CA TYR A 26 -1.89 14.79 10.63
C TYR A 26 -2.41 14.09 11.88
N SER A 27 -3.16 14.84 12.69
CA SER A 27 -3.85 14.36 13.89
C SER A 27 -5.37 14.53 13.82
N ASP A 28 -5.88 14.98 12.67
CA ASP A 28 -7.31 15.16 12.39
C ASP A 28 -7.78 14.21 11.27
N ASP A 29 -9.02 14.39 10.80
CA ASP A 29 -9.64 13.56 9.76
C ASP A 29 -8.83 13.43 8.46
N ARG A 30 -7.87 14.35 8.22
CA ARG A 30 -6.96 14.28 7.07
C ARG A 30 -6.07 13.04 7.11
N LEU A 31 -5.81 12.48 8.29
CA LEU A 31 -5.05 11.24 8.45
C LEU A 31 -5.73 10.06 7.74
N TYR A 32 -7.03 9.87 7.97
CA TYR A 32 -7.77 8.76 7.37
C TYR A 32 -7.95 8.94 5.85
N ASN A 33 -8.10 10.19 5.41
CA ASN A 33 -8.08 10.52 3.98
C ASN A 33 -6.71 10.21 3.35
N ALA A 34 -5.61 10.49 4.05
CA ALA A 34 -4.27 10.13 3.61
C ALA A 34 -4.09 8.60 3.52
N PHE A 35 -4.60 7.84 4.49
CA PHE A 35 -4.58 6.37 4.43
C PHE A 35 -5.36 5.83 3.24
N ALA A 36 -6.55 6.36 2.96
CA ALA A 36 -7.33 5.97 1.79
C ALA A 36 -6.60 6.29 0.48
N ALA A 37 -5.94 7.45 0.39
CA ALA A 37 -5.14 7.83 -0.77
C ALA A 37 -3.92 6.91 -0.96
N ILE A 38 -3.23 6.53 0.12
CA ILE A 38 -2.11 5.59 0.11
C ILE A 38 -2.58 4.22 -0.40
N ALA A 39 -3.72 3.73 0.08
CA ALA A 39 -4.29 2.47 -0.39
C ALA A 39 -4.58 2.49 -1.89
N GLY A 40 -5.23 3.56 -2.37
CA GLY A 40 -5.51 3.75 -3.80
C GLY A 40 -4.24 3.80 -4.64
N ALA A 41 -3.22 4.52 -4.19
CA ALA A 41 -1.93 4.62 -4.87
C ALA A 41 -1.21 3.26 -4.97
N ALA A 42 -1.19 2.47 -3.90
CA ALA A 42 -0.55 1.16 -3.90
C ALA A 42 -1.15 0.21 -4.95
N ILE A 43 -2.48 0.21 -5.08
CA ILE A 43 -3.20 -0.58 -6.09
C ILE A 43 -2.91 -0.04 -7.50
N ALA A 44 -2.96 1.29 -7.67
CA ALA A 44 -2.70 1.94 -8.95
C ALA A 44 -1.29 1.64 -9.50
N VAL A 45 -0.28 1.63 -8.63
CA VAL A 45 1.11 1.31 -9.02
C VAL A 45 1.23 -0.10 -9.62
N VAL A 46 0.56 -1.10 -9.04
CA VAL A 46 0.57 -2.47 -9.57
C VAL A 46 -0.16 -2.54 -10.91
N SER A 47 -1.33 -1.89 -11.00
CA SER A 47 -2.12 -1.83 -12.23
C SER A 47 -1.35 -1.16 -13.38
N LEU A 48 -0.67 -0.04 -13.12
CA LEU A 48 0.17 0.65 -14.10
C LEU A 48 1.37 -0.20 -14.52
N GLY A 49 2.04 -0.84 -13.56
CA GLY A 49 3.14 -1.76 -13.84
C GLY A 49 2.72 -2.90 -14.77
N HIS A 50 1.47 -3.36 -14.64
CA HIS A 50 0.93 -4.36 -15.54
C HIS A 50 0.53 -3.82 -16.91
N LEU A 51 -0.11 -2.64 -17.00
CA LEU A 51 -0.45 -2.02 -18.30
C LEU A 51 0.79 -1.83 -19.20
N LEU A 52 1.95 -1.61 -18.57
CA LEU A 52 3.23 -1.45 -19.26
C LEU A 52 3.96 -2.79 -19.52
N SER A 53 3.50 -3.90 -18.94
CA SER A 53 4.11 -5.23 -19.06
C SER A 53 3.28 -6.15 -19.96
N LYS A 54 3.90 -6.75 -20.98
CA LYS A 54 3.24 -7.68 -21.92
C LYS A 54 2.93 -9.07 -21.32
N GLU A 55 3.35 -9.35 -20.08
CA GLU A 55 3.11 -10.64 -19.42
C GLU A 55 2.01 -10.52 -18.34
N ALA A 56 0.94 -11.30 -18.50
CA ALA A 56 -0.26 -11.27 -17.65
C ALA A 56 -0.35 -12.39 -16.61
N LYS A 57 0.58 -13.37 -16.63
CA LYS A 57 0.34 -14.66 -15.96
C LYS A 57 0.32 -14.60 -14.43
N ASP A 58 0.99 -13.62 -13.80
CA ASP A 58 1.14 -13.53 -12.34
C ASP A 58 0.59 -12.24 -11.71
N THR A 59 -0.13 -11.42 -12.48
CA THR A 59 -0.53 -10.05 -12.10
C THR A 59 -1.62 -10.01 -11.06
N VAL A 60 -2.65 -10.87 -11.20
CA VAL A 60 -3.74 -10.99 -10.21
C VAL A 60 -3.17 -11.37 -8.84
N ARG A 61 -2.21 -12.30 -8.81
CA ARG A 61 -1.57 -12.72 -7.56
C ARG A 61 -0.81 -11.56 -6.91
N GLN A 62 -0.05 -10.80 -7.69
CA GLN A 62 0.68 -9.62 -7.19
C GLN A 62 -0.29 -8.58 -6.62
N GLN A 63 -1.36 -8.28 -7.35
CA GLN A 63 -2.34 -7.28 -6.95
C GLN A 63 -3.08 -7.67 -5.68
N VAL A 64 -3.46 -8.95 -5.53
CA VAL A 64 -4.08 -9.46 -4.31
C VAL A 64 -3.13 -9.32 -3.11
N TYR A 65 -1.85 -9.69 -3.25
CA TYR A 65 -0.88 -9.54 -2.16
C TYR A 65 -0.63 -8.08 -1.79
N VAL A 66 -0.47 -7.20 -2.78
CA VAL A 66 -0.27 -5.77 -2.52
C VAL A 66 -1.47 -5.17 -1.82
N SER A 67 -2.69 -5.44 -2.31
CA SER A 67 -3.93 -4.96 -1.68
C SER A 67 -4.08 -5.48 -0.25
N ALA A 68 -3.94 -6.80 -0.04
CA ALA A 68 -4.10 -7.40 1.29
C ALA A 68 -3.08 -6.86 2.29
N GLY A 69 -1.80 -6.78 1.90
CA GLY A 69 -0.76 -6.23 2.77
C GLY A 69 -0.93 -4.74 3.05
N THR A 70 -1.36 -3.96 2.05
CA THR A 70 -1.64 -2.53 2.22
C THR A 70 -2.80 -2.29 3.19
N VAL A 71 -3.90 -3.04 3.04
CA VAL A 71 -5.03 -2.99 3.96
C VAL A 71 -4.62 -3.43 5.37
N ALA A 72 -3.80 -4.48 5.50
CA ALA A 72 -3.31 -4.91 6.81
C ALA A 72 -2.44 -3.85 7.50
N ILE A 73 -1.48 -3.26 6.78
CA ILE A 73 -0.60 -2.19 7.30
C ILE A 73 -1.44 -0.99 7.74
N LEU A 74 -2.30 -0.49 6.86
CA LEU A 74 -3.12 0.68 7.15
C LEU A 74 -4.16 0.40 8.24
N GLY A 75 -4.71 -0.81 8.30
CA GLY A 75 -5.61 -1.23 9.38
C GLY A 75 -4.92 -1.22 10.74
N VAL A 76 -3.68 -1.72 10.83
CA VAL A 76 -2.88 -1.62 12.06
C VAL A 76 -2.60 -0.16 12.41
N MET A 77 -2.22 0.66 11.43
CA MET A 77 -1.98 2.09 11.64
C MET A 77 -3.24 2.82 12.10
N THR A 78 -4.43 2.47 11.59
CA THR A 78 -5.71 2.99 12.08
C THR A 78 -5.96 2.62 13.53
N VAL A 79 -5.71 1.37 13.93
CA VAL A 79 -5.85 0.96 15.34
C VAL A 79 -4.89 1.76 16.24
N ILE A 80 -3.64 1.96 15.81
CA ILE A 80 -2.67 2.78 16.54
C ILE A 80 -3.18 4.23 16.65
N ALA A 81 -3.67 4.80 15.55
CA ALA A 81 -4.18 6.17 15.51
C ALA A 81 -5.39 6.41 16.40
N LEU A 82 -6.26 5.41 16.56
CA LEU A 82 -7.41 5.49 17.46
C LEU A 82 -7.01 5.39 18.95
N GLY A 83 -5.84 4.83 19.24
CA GLY A 83 -5.32 4.67 20.60
C GLY A 83 -4.33 5.76 21.04
N SER A 84 -3.93 6.65 20.13
CA SER A 84 -3.01 7.78 20.38
C SER A 84 -3.77 9.08 20.61
#